data_AF-A0A7S3W297-F1
#
_entry.id   AF-A0A7S3W297-F1
#
_cell.length_a   1.000
_cell.length_b   1.000
_cell.length_c   1.000
_cell.angle_alpha   90.00
_cell.angle_beta   90.00
_cell.angle_gamma   90.00
#
_symmetry.space_group_name_H-M   'P 1'
#
loop_
_entity.id
_entity.type
_entity.pdbx_description
1 polymer ?
#
loop_
_entity_poly.entity_id
_entity_poly.type
_entity_poly.pdbx_seq_one_letter_code
_entity_poly.pdbx_strand_id
1 'polypeptide(L)'
;SPRSYTQLYMAAPPDPRGVRKDVGSRRPRRSSAAIAVATTVTLSLIVLCRLREGQFVSSVAPRSGSAAAAAPRSGSTAAADPWPVREQLSDPLDEMEEDAVTGFRIPRVWPGSALADEALDKFVYTLAGHPSIQLNIASYRDWQCRSTIASALSRATHPGRLTVAVVDQVVPGDTGCDVRCGHDLSAADRSEDVLCAHASRIHVYRMDARNATGPILARHVAGRMYRGEAFVLQMDAHNEFVAGWDESILAQWRATRNEYAVLSTYLTDLQGSISSAGHSQRSTRPIMCNSAFEGQPEASYLRHGSQPEEVPKLSGEPMLQPYWAAGFSFSRGHFVVRVPYDCCLPFVFQGEEISMGVRGWSHGYDFYAPASSVMFHEYASHSKRRGGVKMFWENQRDRTVQAAAMQRLIALAHLRPEQPPSGAYDGRLAERYGIGRKRPISLFYRLFQIDRARRRAQPLCELVRSGQMHRAFVHHLRPDGRGIDYDGLKDFDWSQQPGGTEGRAAGRRPTALPRLHAASALAIRRRYASAAQGLVAL
;
A
#
# COMPACT_ATOMS: atom_id res chain seq x y z
N SER A 1 32.69 21.77 38.16
CA SER A 1 33.85 21.11 38.81
C SER A 1 33.37 20.59 40.15
N PRO A 2 33.76 19.39 40.63
CA PRO A 2 34.93 18.60 40.22
C PRO A 2 34.58 17.57 39.12
N ARG A 3 35.31 17.57 37.99
CA ARG A 3 36.63 16.94 37.75
C ARG A 3 36.51 15.41 37.69
N SER A 4 36.37 14.81 36.50
CA SER A 4 37.38 14.58 35.45
C SER A 4 38.18 13.29 35.68
N TYR A 5 38.04 12.33 34.76
CA TYR A 5 39.19 11.62 34.20
C TYR A 5 38.98 11.43 32.70
N THR A 6 39.97 11.94 31.96
CA THR A 6 40.14 11.94 30.52
C THR A 6 41.22 10.92 30.18
N GLN A 7 41.13 10.25 29.02
CA GLN A 7 42.17 10.03 27.99
C GLN A 7 41.77 8.81 27.13
N LEU A 8 41.38 9.04 25.86
CA LEU A 8 42.21 9.19 24.65
C LEU A 8 42.75 7.84 24.15
N TYR A 9 42.32 7.43 22.96
CA TYR A 9 43.22 7.09 21.84
C TYR A 9 42.43 7.11 20.52
N MET A 10 42.85 8.00 19.61
CA MET A 10 42.61 7.86 18.17
C MET A 10 43.61 6.83 17.61
N ALA A 11 43.20 6.03 16.63
CA ALA A 11 44.13 5.49 15.64
C ALA A 11 43.41 5.23 14.31
N ALA A 12 44.02 5.75 13.24
CA ALA A 12 43.71 5.56 11.83
C ALA A 12 44.22 4.17 11.33
N PRO A 13 43.94 3.76 10.07
CA PRO A 13 43.94 2.36 9.62
C PRO A 13 45.27 1.92 9.00
N PRO A 14 45.41 0.64 8.61
CA PRO A 14 46.33 0.27 7.55
C PRO A 14 45.71 -0.55 6.41
N ASP A 15 46.23 -0.26 5.21
CA ASP A 15 46.15 -0.98 3.93
C ASP A 15 47.33 -2.01 3.82
N PRO A 16 47.59 -2.77 2.73
CA PRO A 16 47.72 -4.22 2.77
C PRO A 16 49.13 -4.69 2.30
N ARG A 17 49.24 -6.01 2.02
CA ARG A 17 50.40 -6.84 1.55
C ARG A 17 50.77 -7.85 2.64
N GLY A 18 50.92 -9.16 2.43
CA GLY A 18 50.91 -10.05 1.28
C GLY A 18 51.54 -11.39 1.71
N VAL A 19 51.54 -12.38 0.80
CA VAL A 19 52.49 -13.52 0.73
C VAL A 19 52.18 -14.81 1.53
N ARG A 20 51.55 -15.76 0.80
CA ARG A 20 51.99 -17.14 0.40
C ARG A 20 52.34 -18.26 1.41
N LYS A 21 51.94 -19.47 0.95
CA LYS A 21 52.48 -20.86 1.14
C LYS A 21 52.04 -21.59 2.43
N ASP A 22 51.82 -22.91 2.47
CA ASP A 22 51.83 -24.02 1.51
C ASP A 22 51.12 -25.24 2.16
N VAL A 23 50.53 -26.10 1.33
CA VAL A 23 50.50 -27.60 1.35
C VAL A 23 50.01 -28.36 2.60
N GLY A 24 49.07 -29.30 2.39
CA GLY A 24 48.84 -30.40 3.33
C GLY A 24 47.63 -31.29 3.06
N SER A 25 47.80 -32.28 2.19
CA SER A 25 46.88 -33.38 1.85
C SER A 25 46.27 -34.15 3.05
N ARG A 26 45.02 -34.63 2.92
CA ARG A 26 44.60 -36.06 3.02
C ARG A 26 43.07 -36.22 3.19
N ARG A 27 42.41 -36.80 2.17
CA ARG A 27 41.27 -37.75 2.29
C ARG A 27 41.86 -39.17 2.52
N PRO A 28 41.11 -40.28 2.76
CA PRO A 28 39.65 -40.51 2.63
C PRO A 28 39.00 -41.42 3.72
N ARG A 29 37.66 -41.63 3.64
CA ARG A 29 36.87 -42.90 3.77
C ARG A 29 35.38 -42.54 3.96
N ARG A 30 34.49 -42.73 2.98
CA ARG A 30 33.68 -43.95 2.67
C ARG A 30 33.03 -44.58 3.90
N SER A 31 31.68 -44.59 3.92
CA SER A 31 30.83 -45.76 4.20
C SER A 31 29.40 -45.50 3.74
N SER A 32 28.86 -46.50 3.04
CA SER A 32 27.53 -46.60 2.45
C SER A 32 26.49 -47.10 3.45
N ALA A 33 25.20 -46.81 3.21
CA ALA A 33 24.10 -47.76 3.45
C ALA A 33 22.84 -47.33 2.68
N ALA A 34 22.45 -48.16 1.72
CA ALA A 34 21.15 -48.16 1.08
C ALA A 34 20.28 -49.22 1.77
N ILE A 35 18.99 -48.92 2.00
CA ILE A 35 17.94 -49.94 2.14
C ILE A 35 16.70 -49.41 1.42
N ALA A 36 16.23 -50.19 0.45
CA ALA A 36 14.94 -50.08 -0.21
C ALA A 36 14.04 -51.20 0.31
N VAL A 37 12.73 -50.94 0.48
CA VAL A 37 11.67 -51.97 0.48
C VAL A 37 10.38 -51.38 -0.12
N ALA A 38 9.76 -52.21 -0.97
CA ALA A 38 8.55 -52.13 -1.79
C ALA A 38 7.27 -51.58 -1.09
N THR A 39 6.38 -50.84 -1.76
CA THR A 39 5.32 -51.22 -2.75
C THR A 39 4.25 -52.20 -2.23
N THR A 40 3.03 -51.69 -2.00
CA THR A 40 1.78 -52.45 -2.23
C THR A 40 0.68 -51.51 -2.74
N VAL A 41 0.10 -51.90 -3.87
CA VAL A 41 -1.07 -51.34 -4.55
C VAL A 41 -2.32 -52.10 -4.08
N THR A 42 -3.45 -51.41 -3.89
CA THR A 42 -4.77 -52.05 -3.97
C THR A 42 -5.76 -51.15 -4.71
N LEU A 43 -6.24 -51.64 -5.84
CA LEU A 43 -7.34 -51.13 -6.68
C LEU A 43 -8.71 -51.46 -6.06
N SER A 44 -9.70 -50.59 -6.31
CA SER A 44 -11.16 -50.85 -6.53
C SER A 44 -11.89 -49.52 -6.23
N LEU A 45 -12.77 -48.93 -7.05
CA LEU A 45 -13.89 -49.46 -7.80
C LEU A 45 -14.31 -48.50 -8.93
N ILE A 46 -14.79 -49.11 -10.02
CA ILE A 46 -15.43 -48.53 -11.21
C ILE A 46 -16.88 -48.17 -10.89
N VAL A 47 -17.36 -46.99 -11.31
CA VAL A 47 -18.77 -46.77 -11.70
C VAL A 47 -18.83 -45.89 -12.95
N LEU A 48 -19.41 -46.45 -14.01
CA LEU A 48 -19.81 -45.82 -15.27
C LEU A 48 -21.02 -44.91 -15.09
N CYS A 49 -21.09 -43.77 -15.78
CA CYS A 49 -22.32 -43.39 -16.50
C CYS A 49 -22.05 -42.42 -17.67
N ARG A 50 -22.93 -42.53 -18.66
CA ARG A 50 -22.74 -42.26 -20.10
C ARG A 50 -22.97 -40.81 -20.56
N LEU A 51 -22.22 -40.47 -21.60
CA LEU A 51 -22.56 -39.75 -22.85
C LEU A 51 -23.91 -39.02 -22.96
N ARG A 52 -23.84 -37.76 -23.42
CA ARG A 52 -24.64 -37.30 -24.57
C ARG A 52 -23.94 -36.18 -25.33
N GLU A 53 -23.50 -36.50 -26.54
CA GLU A 53 -23.08 -35.58 -27.59
C GLU A 53 -24.31 -34.88 -28.19
N GLY A 54 -24.15 -33.62 -28.58
CA GLY A 54 -25.08 -32.87 -29.42
C GLY A 54 -24.28 -32.01 -30.39
N GLN A 55 -24.06 -32.55 -31.59
CA GLN A 55 -23.51 -31.84 -32.74
C GLN A 55 -24.50 -30.79 -33.24
N PHE A 56 -24.01 -29.60 -33.62
CA PHE A 56 -24.63 -28.82 -34.68
C PHE A 56 -23.54 -28.25 -35.61
N VAL A 57 -23.70 -28.56 -36.89
CA VAL A 57 -22.78 -28.27 -37.99
C VAL A 57 -23.43 -27.22 -38.90
N SER A 58 -22.69 -26.13 -39.11
CA SER A 58 -22.39 -25.41 -40.37
C SER A 58 -23.46 -24.70 -41.24
N SER A 59 -23.00 -23.52 -41.70
CA SER A 59 -23.21 -22.86 -43.01
C SER A 59 -24.55 -22.11 -43.20
N VAL A 60 -24.66 -20.96 -43.88
CA VAL A 60 -24.03 -20.43 -45.10
C VAL A 60 -24.08 -18.88 -45.08
N ALA A 61 -23.19 -18.25 -45.85
CA ALA A 61 -22.98 -16.82 -46.05
C ALA A 61 -23.94 -16.18 -47.11
N PRO A 62 -23.74 -14.95 -47.63
CA PRO A 62 -24.76 -13.89 -47.68
C PRO A 62 -25.32 -13.59 -49.08
N ARG A 63 -26.47 -12.90 -49.17
CA ARG A 63 -26.88 -12.18 -50.39
C ARG A 63 -27.66 -10.89 -50.12
N SER A 64 -27.28 -9.90 -50.91
CA SER A 64 -27.74 -8.53 -51.11
C SER A 64 -29.19 -8.37 -51.58
N GLY A 65 -29.79 -7.21 -51.31
CA GLY A 65 -30.94 -6.69 -52.08
C GLY A 65 -31.73 -5.61 -51.35
N SER A 66 -31.75 -4.40 -51.90
CA SER A 66 -32.39 -3.20 -51.32
C SER A 66 -33.91 -3.18 -51.53
N ALA A 67 -34.66 -2.56 -50.60
CA ALA A 67 -35.78 -1.67 -50.92
C ALA A 67 -36.27 -0.95 -49.65
N ALA A 68 -36.45 0.35 -49.77
CA ALA A 68 -36.86 1.27 -48.73
C ALA A 68 -38.38 1.19 -48.45
N ALA A 69 -38.77 1.29 -47.17
CA ALA A 69 -40.04 1.83 -46.75
C ALA A 69 -39.87 2.45 -45.34
N ALA A 70 -40.11 3.75 -45.25
CA ALA A 70 -39.95 4.54 -44.05
C ALA A 70 -41.16 4.39 -43.11
N ALA A 71 -40.90 4.18 -41.82
CA ALA A 71 -41.84 4.37 -40.72
C ALA A 71 -41.06 4.90 -39.48
N PRO A 72 -41.69 5.69 -38.60
CA PRO A 72 -41.02 6.78 -37.90
C PRO A 72 -40.15 6.30 -36.73
N ARG A 73 -38.96 6.91 -36.63
CA ARG A 73 -38.02 6.75 -35.52
C ARG A 73 -38.63 7.28 -34.23
N SER A 74 -38.97 6.40 -33.29
CA SER A 74 -38.97 6.73 -31.87
C SER A 74 -37.50 6.90 -31.45
N GLY A 75 -37.09 8.14 -31.17
CA GLY A 75 -35.75 8.46 -30.70
C GLY A 75 -35.50 7.85 -29.33
N SER A 76 -34.82 6.69 -29.31
CA SER A 76 -33.97 6.32 -28.19
C SER A 76 -32.57 6.83 -28.53
N THR A 77 -32.22 7.98 -27.97
CA THR A 77 -30.81 8.37 -27.85
C THR A 77 -30.19 7.43 -26.81
N ALA A 78 -29.75 6.26 -27.24
CA ALA A 78 -28.71 5.54 -26.51
C ALA A 78 -27.51 6.48 -26.50
N ALA A 79 -27.25 7.09 -25.34
CA ALA A 79 -26.04 7.88 -25.12
C ALA A 79 -24.86 6.99 -25.50
N ALA A 80 -24.08 7.42 -26.49
CA ALA A 80 -22.80 6.79 -26.77
C ALA A 80 -21.99 6.81 -25.47
N ASP A 81 -21.49 5.65 -25.05
CA ASP A 81 -20.68 5.51 -23.83
C ASP A 81 -19.52 6.52 -23.92
N PRO A 82 -19.40 7.50 -23.00
CA PRO A 82 -18.44 8.60 -23.16
C PRO A 82 -16.99 8.20 -22.88
N TRP A 83 -16.69 6.89 -22.79
CA TRP A 83 -15.46 6.36 -22.24
C TRP A 83 -14.71 5.51 -23.25
N PRO A 84 -13.38 5.67 -23.40
CA PRO A 84 -12.60 4.80 -24.25
C PRO A 84 -12.50 3.40 -23.63
N VAL A 85 -13.31 2.47 -24.13
CA VAL A 85 -13.12 1.04 -23.88
C VAL A 85 -11.82 0.61 -24.55
N ARG A 86 -10.86 0.06 -23.81
CA ARG A 86 -9.83 -0.81 -24.41
C ARG A 86 -9.94 -2.19 -23.79
N GLU A 87 -9.75 -3.22 -24.63
CA GLU A 87 -9.75 -4.61 -24.18
C GLU A 87 -8.45 -4.97 -23.44
N GLN A 88 -7.36 -4.21 -23.66
CA GLN A 88 -6.05 -4.44 -23.06
C GLN A 88 -5.28 -3.11 -22.88
N LEU A 89 -4.62 -2.94 -21.73
CA LEU A 89 -3.64 -1.87 -21.50
C LEU A 89 -2.27 -2.30 -22.03
N SER A 90 -1.41 -1.34 -22.39
CA SER A 90 -0.01 -1.67 -22.66
C SER A 90 0.62 -2.28 -21.41
N ASP A 91 1.47 -3.29 -21.59
CA ASP A 91 2.22 -3.85 -20.46
C ASP A 91 3.16 -2.74 -19.94
N PRO A 92 3.05 -2.34 -18.67
CA PRO A 92 3.91 -1.31 -18.12
C PRO A 92 5.40 -1.67 -18.16
N LEU A 93 5.75 -2.95 -18.26
CA LEU A 93 7.13 -3.44 -18.29
C LEU A 93 7.76 -3.41 -19.69
N ASP A 94 6.98 -3.18 -20.75
CA ASP A 94 7.51 -2.98 -22.11
C ASP A 94 8.13 -1.59 -22.28
N GLU A 95 7.65 -0.61 -21.52
CA GLU A 95 8.08 0.79 -21.57
C GLU A 95 8.92 1.14 -20.35
N MET A 96 10.24 0.94 -20.43
CA MET A 96 11.17 1.19 -19.31
C MET A 96 12.06 2.43 -19.56
N GLU A 97 12.56 3.05 -18.49
CA GLU A 97 13.56 4.12 -18.53
C GLU A 97 14.52 4.05 -17.32
N GLU A 98 15.71 4.61 -17.49
CA GLU A 98 16.66 4.83 -16.39
C GLU A 98 16.16 6.00 -15.52
N ASP A 99 15.83 5.73 -14.26
CA ASP A 99 15.42 6.78 -13.33
C ASP A 99 16.64 7.52 -12.78
N ALA A 100 16.76 8.80 -13.14
CA ALA A 100 17.92 9.62 -12.80
C ALA A 100 18.09 9.92 -11.28
N VAL A 101 17.12 9.53 -10.44
CA VAL A 101 17.22 9.67 -8.98
C VAL A 101 17.71 8.37 -8.35
N THR A 102 17.10 7.26 -8.72
CA THR A 102 17.35 5.96 -8.08
C THR A 102 18.41 5.14 -8.82
N GLY A 103 18.70 5.46 -10.09
CA GLY A 103 19.61 4.71 -10.95
C GLY A 103 19.06 3.36 -11.40
N PHE A 104 17.78 3.08 -11.16
CA PHE A 104 17.13 1.85 -11.59
C PHE A 104 16.45 2.03 -12.94
N ARG A 105 16.48 0.96 -13.75
CA ARG A 105 15.63 0.85 -14.93
C ARG A 105 14.21 0.52 -14.49
N ILE A 106 13.32 1.51 -14.47
CA ILE A 106 11.93 1.40 -13.98
C ILE A 106 10.90 1.68 -15.09
N PRO A 107 9.63 1.28 -14.92
CA PRO A 107 8.58 1.59 -15.89
C PRO A 107 8.45 3.08 -16.12
N ARG A 108 8.22 3.50 -17.37
CA ARG A 108 7.94 4.88 -17.74
C ARG A 108 6.63 5.35 -17.12
N VAL A 109 6.57 6.64 -16.82
CA VAL A 109 5.31 7.30 -16.44
C VAL A 109 4.32 7.15 -17.58
N TRP A 110 3.10 6.78 -17.23
CA TRP A 110 1.98 6.76 -18.16
C TRP A 110 1.84 8.12 -18.87
N PRO A 111 1.86 8.17 -20.21
CA PRO A 111 1.77 9.43 -20.95
C PRO A 111 0.52 10.25 -20.61
N GLY A 112 -0.57 9.58 -20.23
CA GLY A 112 -1.81 10.23 -19.77
C GLY A 112 -1.64 11.06 -18.50
N SER A 113 -0.52 10.95 -17.77
CA SER A 113 -0.22 11.81 -16.63
C SER A 113 -0.06 13.29 -17.00
N ALA A 114 0.19 13.60 -18.28
CA ALA A 114 0.32 14.96 -18.79
C ALA A 114 -1.04 15.59 -19.13
N LEU A 115 -2.14 14.84 -19.01
CA LEU A 115 -3.49 15.36 -19.21
C LEU A 115 -3.79 16.45 -18.17
N ALA A 116 -4.57 17.45 -18.58
CA ALA A 116 -5.11 18.45 -17.66
C ALA A 116 -5.99 17.80 -16.59
N ASP A 117 -6.12 18.46 -15.44
CA ASP A 117 -6.86 17.94 -14.29
C ASP A 117 -8.30 17.55 -14.66
N GLU A 118 -8.99 18.36 -15.46
CA GLU A 118 -10.37 18.12 -15.88
C GLU A 118 -10.51 16.88 -16.75
N ALA A 119 -9.49 16.56 -17.55
CA ALA A 119 -9.45 15.36 -18.38
C ALA A 119 -9.10 14.12 -17.55
N LEU A 120 -8.18 14.24 -16.58
CA LEU A 120 -7.86 13.16 -15.63
C LEU A 120 -9.05 12.77 -14.76
N ASP A 121 -9.83 13.74 -14.28
CA ASP A 121 -11.02 13.47 -13.46
C ASP A 121 -12.06 12.64 -14.21
N LYS A 122 -12.17 12.85 -15.53
CA LYS A 122 -13.09 12.12 -16.40
C LYS A 122 -12.49 10.80 -16.90
N PHE A 123 -11.26 10.47 -16.55
CA PHE A 123 -10.65 9.24 -17.06
C PHE A 123 -11.23 8.03 -16.31
N VAL A 124 -11.99 7.20 -17.01
CA VAL A 124 -12.51 5.93 -16.49
C VAL A 124 -12.14 4.84 -17.47
N TYR A 125 -11.14 4.05 -17.12
CA TYR A 125 -10.78 2.88 -17.89
C TYR A 125 -11.57 1.64 -17.44
N THR A 126 -12.06 0.87 -18.40
CA THR A 126 -12.83 -0.35 -18.13
C THR A 126 -12.09 -1.58 -18.62
N LEU A 127 -12.18 -2.67 -17.88
CA LEU A 127 -11.71 -3.99 -18.28
C LEU A 127 -12.86 -4.99 -18.10
N ALA A 128 -13.06 -5.85 -19.10
CA ALA A 128 -14.13 -6.85 -19.13
C ALA A 128 -15.53 -6.25 -18.84
N GLY A 129 -15.82 -5.05 -19.37
CA GLY A 129 -17.11 -4.37 -19.19
C GLY A 129 -17.31 -3.68 -17.85
N HIS A 130 -16.26 -3.57 -17.03
CA HIS A 130 -16.34 -2.98 -15.69
C HIS A 130 -15.24 -1.97 -15.41
N PRO A 131 -15.44 -0.98 -14.52
CA PRO A 131 -14.37 -0.08 -14.09
C PRO A 131 -13.15 -0.87 -13.58
N SER A 132 -11.99 -0.65 -14.17
CA SER A 132 -10.79 -1.43 -13.84
C SER A 132 -10.21 -1.01 -12.49
N ILE A 133 -9.54 -1.94 -11.80
CA ILE A 133 -8.84 -1.67 -10.55
C ILE A 133 -7.40 -2.17 -10.67
N GLN A 134 -6.42 -1.28 -10.51
CA GLN A 134 -5.02 -1.68 -10.37
C GLN A 134 -4.68 -1.97 -8.91
N LEU A 135 -4.06 -3.11 -8.65
CA LEU A 135 -3.55 -3.52 -7.35
C LEU A 135 -2.05 -3.22 -7.27
N ASN A 136 -1.67 -2.22 -6.48
CA ASN A 136 -0.27 -1.86 -6.25
C ASN A 136 0.25 -2.57 -4.99
N ILE A 137 1.15 -3.53 -5.20
CA ILE A 137 1.71 -4.37 -4.13
C ILE A 137 3.21 -4.14 -4.03
N ALA A 138 3.67 -3.66 -2.87
CA ALA A 138 5.08 -3.57 -2.54
C ALA A 138 5.49 -4.80 -1.70
N SER A 139 6.36 -5.65 -2.25
CA SER A 139 6.82 -6.87 -1.58
C SER A 139 8.32 -6.80 -1.30
N TYR A 140 8.72 -7.02 -0.05
CA TYR A 140 10.13 -7.20 0.32
C TYR A 140 10.30 -8.59 0.93
N ARG A 141 10.86 -9.51 0.13
CA ARG A 141 11.17 -10.89 0.56
C ARG A 141 9.98 -11.57 1.27
N ASP A 142 8.76 -11.25 0.84
CA ASP A 142 7.53 -11.72 1.46
C ASP A 142 6.91 -12.86 0.66
N TRP A 143 6.98 -14.05 1.24
CA TRP A 143 6.46 -15.28 0.65
C TRP A 143 4.93 -15.30 0.51
N GLN A 144 4.20 -14.40 1.18
CA GLN A 144 2.74 -14.32 1.08
C GLN A 144 2.24 -13.52 -0.11
N CYS A 145 3.12 -12.78 -0.78
CA CYS A 145 2.74 -11.92 -1.90
C CYS A 145 1.89 -12.65 -2.95
N ARG A 146 2.32 -13.86 -3.35
CA ARG A 146 1.58 -14.69 -4.30
C ARG A 146 0.19 -15.08 -3.78
N SER A 147 0.08 -15.45 -2.51
CA SER A 147 -1.22 -15.79 -1.90
C SER A 147 -2.16 -14.59 -1.78
N THR A 148 -1.63 -13.39 -1.55
CA THR A 148 -2.41 -12.15 -1.54
C THR A 148 -3.00 -11.87 -2.92
N ILE A 149 -2.21 -12.03 -3.98
CA ILE A 149 -2.69 -11.87 -5.37
C ILE A 149 -3.78 -12.92 -5.69
N ALA A 150 -3.53 -14.18 -5.33
CA ALA A 150 -4.49 -15.26 -5.55
C ALA A 150 -5.81 -15.02 -4.80
N SER A 151 -5.73 -14.54 -3.55
CA SER A 151 -6.91 -14.18 -2.76
C SER A 151 -7.69 -13.03 -3.39
N ALA A 152 -7.00 -11.98 -3.86
CA ALA A 152 -7.64 -10.83 -4.52
C ALA A 152 -8.41 -11.25 -5.78
N LEU A 153 -7.80 -12.09 -6.63
CA LEU A 153 -8.44 -12.56 -7.86
C LEU A 153 -9.58 -13.55 -7.56
N SER A 154 -9.32 -14.58 -6.76
CA SER A 154 -10.31 -15.66 -6.51
C SER A 154 -11.55 -15.20 -5.75
N ARG A 155 -11.44 -14.11 -4.98
CA ARG A 155 -12.54 -13.57 -4.17
C ARG A 155 -13.17 -12.31 -4.75
N ALA A 156 -12.70 -11.83 -5.90
CA ALA A 156 -13.40 -10.78 -6.63
C ALA A 156 -14.65 -11.35 -7.32
N THR A 157 -15.71 -10.54 -7.37
CA THR A 157 -16.90 -10.83 -8.18
C THR A 157 -16.55 -10.79 -9.67
N HIS A 158 -15.68 -9.85 -10.04
CA HIS A 158 -15.25 -9.63 -11.42
C HIS A 158 -13.72 -9.61 -11.50
N PRO A 159 -13.03 -10.76 -11.36
CA PRO A 159 -11.57 -10.80 -11.42
C PRO A 159 -11.02 -10.23 -12.75
N GLY A 160 -11.84 -10.26 -13.80
CA GLY A 160 -11.53 -9.68 -15.10
C GLY A 160 -11.22 -8.18 -15.11
N ARG A 161 -11.65 -7.42 -14.09
CA ARG A 161 -11.40 -5.97 -13.98
C ARG A 161 -10.09 -5.63 -13.29
N LEU A 162 -9.40 -6.63 -12.74
CA LEU A 162 -8.20 -6.43 -11.94
C LEU A 162 -6.94 -6.48 -12.80
N THR A 163 -6.08 -5.49 -12.59
CA THR A 163 -4.68 -5.50 -13.01
C THR A 163 -3.82 -5.51 -11.76
N VAL A 164 -2.71 -6.23 -11.75
CA VAL A 164 -1.82 -6.34 -10.59
C VAL A 164 -0.45 -5.79 -10.97
N ALA A 165 0.00 -4.79 -10.23
CA ALA A 165 1.30 -4.14 -10.37
C ALA A 165 2.13 -4.44 -9.12
N VAL A 166 3.04 -5.39 -9.24
CA VAL A 166 3.82 -5.93 -8.13
C VAL A 166 5.27 -5.53 -8.24
N VAL A 167 5.82 -4.97 -7.17
CA VAL A 167 7.27 -4.79 -7.04
C VAL A 167 7.79 -5.89 -6.12
N ASP A 168 8.43 -6.89 -6.72
CA ASP A 168 8.93 -8.08 -6.05
C ASP A 168 10.43 -7.94 -5.77
N GLN A 169 10.77 -7.59 -4.53
CA GLN A 169 12.15 -7.37 -4.08
C GLN A 169 12.66 -8.65 -3.40
N VAL A 170 13.43 -9.47 -4.13
CA VAL A 170 13.84 -10.82 -3.70
C VAL A 170 15.33 -11.08 -3.92
N VAL A 171 15.90 -12.06 -3.21
CA VAL A 171 17.21 -12.65 -3.51
C VAL A 171 17.07 -14.12 -3.92
N PRO A 172 18.09 -14.74 -4.53
CA PRO A 172 18.05 -16.17 -4.84
C PRO A 172 17.70 -17.01 -3.61
N GLY A 173 16.70 -17.88 -3.77
CA GLY A 173 16.18 -18.75 -2.70
C GLY A 173 14.93 -18.22 -1.98
N ASP A 174 14.60 -16.93 -2.13
CA ASP A 174 13.32 -16.42 -1.62
C ASP A 174 12.13 -16.94 -2.45
N THR A 175 10.97 -17.04 -1.82
CA THR A 175 9.69 -17.23 -2.52
C THR A 175 9.15 -15.87 -2.92
N GLY A 176 9.18 -15.55 -4.22
CA GLY A 176 8.69 -14.29 -4.76
C GLY A 176 7.19 -14.29 -5.10
N CYS A 177 6.75 -13.19 -5.71
CA CYS A 177 5.37 -12.98 -6.17
C CYS A 177 5.04 -13.65 -7.51
N ASP A 178 5.98 -14.39 -8.09
CA ASP A 178 5.86 -14.93 -9.46
C ASP A 178 4.59 -15.69 -9.70
N VAL A 179 4.04 -15.49 -10.89
CA VAL A 179 3.03 -16.36 -11.49
C VAL A 179 3.78 -17.44 -12.26
N ARG A 180 3.73 -18.68 -11.75
CA ARG A 180 4.41 -19.83 -12.38
C ARG A 180 3.36 -20.68 -13.09
N CYS A 181 3.18 -20.42 -14.38
CA CYS A 181 2.32 -21.20 -15.26
C CYS A 181 3.16 -22.19 -16.06
N GLY A 182 3.65 -23.21 -15.35
CA GLY A 182 4.56 -24.20 -15.94
C GLY A 182 3.89 -25.07 -17.00
N HIS A 183 4.74 -25.75 -17.77
CA HIS A 183 4.34 -26.81 -18.70
C HIS A 183 3.81 -28.06 -17.98
N ASP A 184 4.11 -28.21 -16.69
CA ASP A 184 3.69 -29.35 -15.85
C ASP A 184 2.19 -29.33 -15.49
N LEU A 185 1.53 -28.19 -15.66
CA LEU A 185 0.07 -28.10 -15.57
C LEU A 185 -0.55 -28.45 -16.94
N SER A 186 -1.65 -29.20 -16.96
CA SER A 186 -2.39 -29.36 -18.22
C SER A 186 -2.97 -28.01 -18.67
N ALA A 187 -3.40 -27.89 -19.93
CA ALA A 187 -4.06 -26.68 -20.39
C ALA A 187 -5.34 -26.37 -19.59
N ALA A 188 -6.06 -27.42 -19.18
CA ALA A 188 -7.24 -27.30 -18.30
C ALA A 188 -6.83 -26.81 -16.90
N ASP A 189 -5.84 -27.43 -16.27
CA ASP A 189 -5.40 -27.04 -14.93
C ASP A 189 -4.82 -25.60 -14.91
N ARG A 190 -4.14 -25.17 -15.97
CA ARG A 190 -3.69 -23.78 -16.11
C ARG A 190 -4.85 -22.79 -16.23
N SER A 191 -5.95 -23.19 -16.85
CA SER A 191 -7.14 -22.34 -16.96
C SER A 191 -7.94 -22.28 -15.66
N GLU A 192 -7.82 -23.31 -14.82
CA GLU A 192 -8.45 -23.37 -13.49
C GLU A 192 -7.61 -22.67 -12.40
N ASP A 193 -6.28 -22.62 -12.52
CA ASP A 193 -5.43 -21.82 -11.62
C ASP A 193 -5.68 -20.33 -11.84
N VAL A 194 -6.19 -19.65 -10.81
CA VAL A 194 -6.61 -18.24 -10.88
C VAL A 194 -5.47 -17.29 -11.25
N LEU A 195 -4.23 -17.59 -10.87
CA LEU A 195 -3.08 -16.76 -11.22
C LEU A 195 -2.74 -16.95 -12.70
N CYS A 196 -2.82 -18.18 -13.20
CA CYS A 196 -2.58 -18.48 -14.61
C CYS A 196 -3.68 -17.98 -15.53
N ALA A 197 -4.95 -18.09 -15.13
CA ALA A 197 -6.09 -17.54 -15.84
C ALA A 197 -5.99 -16.01 -16.04
N HIS A 198 -5.25 -15.32 -15.16
CA HIS A 198 -5.07 -13.87 -15.19
C HIS A 198 -3.61 -13.42 -15.37
N ALA A 199 -2.72 -14.30 -15.82
CA ALA A 199 -1.28 -14.02 -15.90
C ALA A 199 -0.94 -12.77 -16.73
N SER A 200 -1.68 -12.53 -17.83
CA SER A 200 -1.49 -11.35 -18.69
C SER A 200 -1.81 -10.01 -18.04
N ARG A 201 -2.42 -10.01 -16.85
CA ARG A 201 -2.77 -8.82 -16.06
C ARG A 201 -1.94 -8.71 -14.78
N ILE A 202 -0.97 -9.60 -14.57
CA ILE A 202 -0.11 -9.60 -13.39
C ILE A 202 1.30 -9.19 -13.83
N HIS A 203 1.60 -7.91 -13.63
CA HIS A 203 2.88 -7.30 -13.99
C HIS A 203 3.80 -7.32 -12.76
N VAL A 204 4.90 -8.07 -12.87
CA VAL A 204 5.87 -8.23 -11.79
C VAL A 204 7.17 -7.52 -12.15
N TYR A 205 7.38 -6.34 -11.58
CA TYR A 205 8.68 -5.70 -11.59
C TYR A 205 9.56 -6.38 -10.53
N ARG A 206 10.54 -7.17 -10.98
CA ARG A 206 11.49 -7.83 -10.10
C ARG A 206 12.74 -6.98 -9.89
N MET A 207 13.15 -6.84 -8.64
CA MET A 207 14.45 -6.26 -8.29
C MET A 207 15.18 -7.10 -7.24
N ASP A 208 16.50 -6.97 -7.24
CA ASP A 208 17.34 -7.57 -6.21
C ASP A 208 17.06 -6.92 -4.85
N ALA A 209 16.66 -7.71 -3.85
CA ALA A 209 16.31 -7.17 -2.55
C ALA A 209 17.48 -6.42 -1.89
N ARG A 210 18.74 -6.73 -2.23
CA ARG A 210 19.93 -6.05 -1.68
C ARG A 210 20.02 -4.58 -2.09
N ASN A 211 19.33 -4.21 -3.17
CA ASN A 211 19.24 -2.84 -3.67
C ASN A 211 18.01 -2.10 -3.14
N ALA A 212 17.11 -2.76 -2.41
CA ALA A 212 15.89 -2.13 -1.92
C ALA A 212 16.17 -1.13 -0.80
N THR A 213 15.57 0.04 -0.90
CA THR A 213 15.68 1.12 0.09
C THR A 213 14.41 1.31 0.91
N GLY A 214 13.41 0.43 0.80
CA GLY A 214 12.19 0.48 1.60
C GLY A 214 10.91 0.61 0.77
N PRO A 215 9.73 0.69 1.42
CA PRO A 215 8.44 0.60 0.73
C PRO A 215 8.15 1.80 -0.15
N ILE A 216 8.68 2.98 0.15
CA ILE A 216 8.48 4.19 -0.68
C ILE A 216 9.03 3.97 -2.09
N LEU A 217 10.24 3.41 -2.23
CA LEU A 217 10.80 3.07 -3.55
C LEU A 217 9.89 2.07 -4.28
N ALA A 218 9.48 1.01 -3.60
CA ALA A 218 8.62 0.00 -4.20
C ALA A 218 7.27 0.58 -4.63
N ARG A 219 6.64 1.43 -3.83
CA ARG A 219 5.38 2.10 -4.16
C ARG A 219 5.55 3.18 -5.23
N HIS A 220 6.70 3.83 -5.31
CA HIS A 220 7.07 4.70 -6.42
C HIS A 220 7.09 3.91 -7.73
N VAL A 221 7.79 2.78 -7.78
CA VAL A 221 7.86 1.92 -8.97
C VAL A 221 6.48 1.33 -9.30
N ALA A 222 5.68 0.91 -8.31
CA ALA A 222 4.32 0.46 -8.53
C ALA A 222 3.42 1.56 -9.13
N GLY A 223 3.49 2.78 -8.61
CA GLY A 223 2.75 3.92 -9.17
C GLY A 223 3.16 4.26 -10.61
N ARG A 224 4.40 3.94 -11.00
CA ARG A 224 4.89 4.09 -12.39
C ARG A 224 4.33 3.02 -13.33
N MET A 225 3.82 1.90 -12.82
CA MET A 225 3.11 0.87 -13.58
C MET A 225 1.64 1.20 -13.83
N TYR A 226 1.10 2.28 -13.26
CA TYR A 226 -0.25 2.77 -13.57
C TYR A 226 -0.39 3.06 -15.05
N ARG A 227 -1.48 2.63 -15.69
CA ARG A 227 -1.73 2.79 -17.14
C ARG A 227 -3.12 3.39 -17.43
N GLY A 228 -3.72 4.03 -16.44
CA GLY A 228 -5.00 4.72 -16.57
C GLY A 228 -6.17 3.99 -15.92
N GLU A 229 -5.92 2.96 -15.12
CA GLU A 229 -6.99 2.21 -14.46
C GLU A 229 -7.97 3.12 -13.70
N ALA A 230 -9.28 2.85 -13.80
CA ALA A 230 -10.28 3.70 -13.17
C ALA A 230 -10.06 3.89 -11.66
N PHE A 231 -9.60 2.83 -10.98
CA PHE A 231 -9.26 2.86 -9.57
C PHE A 231 -7.89 2.23 -9.32
N VAL A 232 -7.28 2.62 -8.21
CA VAL A 232 -6.06 2.00 -7.70
C VAL A 232 -6.26 1.64 -6.24
N LEU A 233 -5.89 0.40 -5.89
CA LEU A 233 -5.73 -0.08 -4.53
C LEU A 233 -4.24 -0.27 -4.23
N GLN A 234 -3.69 0.57 -3.36
CA GLN A 234 -2.36 0.34 -2.79
C GLN A 234 -2.47 -0.49 -1.52
N MET A 235 -1.58 -1.48 -1.38
CA MET A 235 -1.54 -2.34 -0.21
C MET A 235 -0.18 -2.98 0.08
N ASP A 236 -0.08 -3.59 1.26
CA ASP A 236 1.02 -4.48 1.64
C ASP A 236 0.89 -5.89 1.02
N ALA A 237 1.96 -6.68 1.06
CA ALA A 237 2.04 -7.98 0.35
C ALA A 237 1.48 -9.20 1.11
N HIS A 238 0.82 -9.01 2.26
CA HIS A 238 0.40 -10.08 3.16
C HIS A 238 -1.01 -9.81 3.70
N ASN A 239 -1.91 -9.63 2.73
CA ASN A 239 -3.33 -9.43 2.95
C ASN A 239 -4.14 -10.62 2.44
N GLU A 240 -5.33 -10.79 3.00
CA GLU A 240 -6.33 -11.74 2.51
C GLU A 240 -7.66 -11.01 2.29
N PHE A 241 -8.26 -11.18 1.12
CA PHE A 241 -9.46 -10.45 0.69
C PHE A 241 -10.74 -11.18 1.10
N VAL A 242 -11.85 -10.47 1.24
CA VAL A 242 -13.16 -11.09 1.45
C VAL A 242 -13.83 -11.42 0.12
N ALA A 243 -14.76 -12.38 0.11
CA ALA A 243 -15.60 -12.67 -1.05
C ALA A 243 -16.41 -11.42 -1.47
N GLY A 244 -16.37 -11.08 -2.76
CA GLY A 244 -17.06 -9.92 -3.34
C GLY A 244 -16.44 -8.57 -3.01
N TRP A 245 -15.15 -8.54 -2.64
CA TRP A 245 -14.49 -7.32 -2.15
C TRP A 245 -14.49 -6.16 -3.16
N ASP A 246 -14.39 -6.47 -4.46
CA ASP A 246 -14.26 -5.50 -5.56
C ASP A 246 -15.53 -4.67 -5.75
N GLU A 247 -16.69 -5.32 -5.75
CA GLU A 247 -17.98 -4.61 -5.74
C GLU A 247 -18.22 -3.90 -4.41
N SER A 248 -17.85 -4.53 -3.28
CA SER A 248 -18.00 -3.92 -1.96
C SER A 248 -17.22 -2.60 -1.85
N ILE A 249 -15.94 -2.57 -2.22
CA ILE A 249 -15.13 -1.37 -2.09
C ILE A 249 -15.58 -0.26 -3.05
N LEU A 250 -16.04 -0.62 -4.26
CA LEU A 250 -16.62 0.35 -5.20
C LEU A 250 -17.94 0.92 -4.70
N ALA A 251 -18.82 0.08 -4.13
CA ALA A 251 -20.07 0.54 -3.53
C ALA A 251 -19.80 1.50 -2.35
N GLN A 252 -18.85 1.16 -1.48
CA GLN A 252 -18.41 2.03 -0.40
C GLN A 252 -17.84 3.36 -0.93
N TRP A 253 -16.99 3.34 -1.96
CA TRP A 253 -16.43 4.55 -2.55
C TRP A 253 -17.53 5.43 -3.17
N ARG A 254 -18.49 4.84 -3.91
CA ARG A 254 -19.64 5.57 -4.47
C ARG A 254 -20.51 6.22 -3.39
N ALA A 255 -20.68 5.56 -2.24
CA ALA A 255 -21.46 6.09 -1.11
C ALA A 255 -20.89 7.38 -0.54
N THR A 256 -19.57 7.64 -0.70
CA THR A 256 -18.97 8.93 -0.31
C THR A 256 -19.49 10.11 -1.12
N ARG A 257 -19.99 9.85 -2.35
CA ARG A 257 -20.39 10.86 -3.34
C ARG A 257 -19.27 11.85 -3.68
N ASN A 258 -18.02 11.47 -3.43
CA ASN A 258 -16.86 12.32 -3.57
C ASN A 258 -15.85 11.67 -4.53
N GLU A 259 -15.68 12.25 -5.71
CA GLU A 259 -14.73 11.82 -6.76
C GLU A 259 -13.28 11.83 -6.25
N TYR A 260 -12.99 12.69 -5.26
CA TYR A 260 -11.68 12.85 -4.63
C TYR A 260 -11.58 12.08 -3.30
N ALA A 261 -12.50 11.14 -3.03
CA ALA A 261 -12.41 10.27 -1.87
C ALA A 261 -11.28 9.26 -2.02
N VAL A 262 -10.53 9.10 -0.92
CA VAL A 262 -9.54 8.05 -0.73
C VAL A 262 -9.98 7.22 0.48
N LEU A 263 -10.40 5.98 0.23
CA LEU A 263 -10.71 5.03 1.30
C LEU A 263 -9.40 4.46 1.83
N SER A 264 -9.03 4.80 3.07
CA SER A 264 -7.75 4.42 3.65
C SER A 264 -7.88 4.22 5.14
N THR A 265 -7.21 3.20 5.68
CA THR A 265 -7.17 2.92 7.12
C THR A 265 -6.07 1.88 7.40
N TYR A 266 -5.75 1.64 8.67
CA TYR A 266 -5.07 0.40 9.01
C TYR A 266 -6.06 -0.75 8.92
N LEU A 267 -5.60 -1.87 8.38
CA LEU A 267 -6.44 -3.05 8.22
C LEU A 267 -6.60 -3.77 9.55
N THR A 268 -7.74 -4.41 9.74
CA THR A 268 -7.94 -5.33 10.86
C THR A 268 -7.04 -6.56 10.68
N ASP A 269 -6.61 -7.15 11.79
CA ASP A 269 -5.82 -8.38 11.80
C ASP A 269 -6.57 -9.55 11.12
N LEU A 270 -5.83 -10.38 10.38
CA LEU A 270 -6.36 -11.54 9.67
C LEU A 270 -6.93 -12.64 10.58
N GLN A 271 -6.35 -12.86 11.76
CA GLN A 271 -6.67 -14.02 12.58
C GLN A 271 -8.13 -14.00 13.05
N GLY A 272 -8.90 -14.99 12.59
CA GLY A 272 -10.33 -15.12 12.93
C GLY A 272 -11.24 -14.11 12.23
N SER A 273 -10.73 -13.33 11.28
CA SER A 273 -11.49 -12.27 10.62
C SER A 273 -12.16 -12.71 9.32
N ILE A 274 -11.78 -13.86 8.76
CA ILE A 274 -12.38 -14.45 7.55
C ILE A 274 -12.82 -15.89 7.82
N SER A 275 -14.01 -16.25 7.36
CA SER A 275 -14.52 -17.62 7.38
C SER A 275 -13.85 -18.51 6.31
N SER A 276 -14.02 -19.83 6.40
CA SER A 276 -13.57 -20.76 5.36
C SER A 276 -14.20 -20.48 3.98
N ALA A 277 -15.41 -19.92 3.95
CA ALA A 277 -16.10 -19.50 2.73
C ALA A 277 -15.63 -18.13 2.20
N GLY A 278 -14.68 -17.46 2.85
CA GLY A 278 -14.14 -16.17 2.43
C GLY A 278 -14.95 -14.95 2.88
N HIS A 279 -16.01 -15.13 3.68
CA HIS A 279 -16.79 -14.00 4.23
C HIS A 279 -16.11 -13.35 5.43
N SER A 280 -16.22 -12.02 5.55
CA SER A 280 -15.82 -11.28 6.76
C SER A 280 -16.58 -11.78 7.99
N GLN A 281 -15.87 -11.94 9.09
CA GLN A 281 -16.43 -12.20 10.42
C GLN A 281 -16.38 -10.97 11.33
N ARG A 282 -16.01 -9.81 10.76
CA ARG A 282 -15.86 -8.55 11.49
C ARG A 282 -16.99 -7.59 11.14
N SER A 283 -17.63 -7.06 12.17
CA SER A 283 -18.52 -5.90 12.11
C SER A 283 -17.83 -4.59 12.54
N THR A 284 -16.56 -4.71 12.97
CA THR A 284 -15.70 -3.61 13.38
C THR A 284 -14.76 -3.21 12.26
N ARG A 285 -14.29 -1.96 12.29
CA ARG A 285 -13.19 -1.50 11.43
C ARG A 285 -12.37 -0.41 12.09
N PRO A 286 -11.08 -0.26 11.75
CA PRO A 286 -10.24 0.78 12.34
C PRO A 286 -10.55 2.17 11.76
N ILE A 287 -10.39 3.21 12.57
CA ILE A 287 -10.47 4.63 12.17
C ILE A 287 -9.14 5.32 12.40
N MET A 288 -8.74 6.26 11.54
CA MET A 288 -7.50 7.01 11.75
C MET A 288 -7.72 8.36 12.39
N CYS A 289 -7.41 8.48 13.69
CA CYS A 289 -7.80 9.66 14.47
C CYS A 289 -6.78 10.13 15.51
N ASN A 290 -5.67 9.42 15.67
CA ASN A 290 -4.63 9.79 16.63
C ASN A 290 -3.28 9.92 15.94
N SER A 291 -2.48 10.90 16.39
CA SER A 291 -1.13 11.14 15.91
C SER A 291 -0.24 11.67 17.02
N ALA A 292 1.07 11.44 16.92
CA ALA A 292 2.06 11.99 17.83
C ALA A 292 3.34 12.33 17.07
N PHE A 293 4.09 13.31 17.58
CA PHE A 293 5.44 13.56 17.09
C PHE A 293 6.40 12.53 17.68
N GLU A 294 7.18 11.89 16.82
CA GLU A 294 8.24 10.93 17.17
C GLU A 294 9.59 11.44 16.65
N GLY A 295 10.68 11.10 17.33
CA GLY A 295 12.05 11.49 16.97
C GLY A 295 12.62 12.63 17.80
N GLN A 296 13.87 13.01 17.52
CA GLN A 296 14.52 14.15 18.17
C GLN A 296 13.89 15.47 17.71
N PRO A 297 13.90 16.55 18.51
CA PRO A 297 13.24 17.81 18.16
C PRO A 297 13.54 18.30 16.74
N GLU A 298 14.81 18.23 16.32
CA GLU A 298 15.31 18.73 15.03
C GLU A 298 14.97 17.83 13.83
N ALA A 299 14.55 16.59 14.08
CA ALA A 299 14.25 15.59 13.04
C ALA A 299 12.94 14.83 13.34
N SER A 300 12.05 15.43 14.13
CA SER A 300 10.82 14.76 14.53
C SER A 300 9.81 14.81 13.38
N TYR A 301 8.99 13.78 13.30
CA TYR A 301 7.96 13.65 12.28
C TYR A 301 6.65 13.20 12.95
N LEU A 302 5.53 13.37 12.25
CA LEU A 302 4.25 12.94 12.76
C LEU A 302 4.04 11.46 12.42
N ARG A 303 3.72 10.66 13.42
CA ARG A 303 3.33 9.27 13.29
C ARG A 303 1.88 9.10 13.71
N HIS A 304 1.11 8.37 12.92
CA HIS A 304 -0.25 8.01 13.27
C HIS A 304 -0.24 6.87 14.32
N GLY A 305 -1.10 7.00 15.34
CA GLY A 305 -1.15 6.09 16.48
C GLY A 305 -1.88 4.77 16.16
N SER A 306 -1.91 3.86 17.14
CA SER A 306 -2.79 2.69 17.09
C SER A 306 -4.24 3.14 17.01
N GLN A 307 -4.95 2.65 16.00
CA GLN A 307 -6.30 3.07 15.67
C GLN A 307 -7.33 2.36 16.54
N PRO A 308 -8.36 3.06 17.06
CA PRO A 308 -9.49 2.36 17.64
C PRO A 308 -10.20 1.58 16.54
N GLU A 309 -10.52 0.33 16.86
CA GLU A 309 -11.33 -0.54 16.03
C GLU A 309 -12.62 -0.83 16.80
N GLU A 310 -13.74 -0.40 16.24
CA GLU A 310 -15.05 -0.53 16.86
C GLU A 310 -16.13 -0.66 15.78
N VAL A 311 -17.36 -0.96 16.21
CA VAL A 311 -18.51 -0.98 15.31
C VAL A 311 -18.80 0.47 14.88
N PRO A 312 -18.85 0.78 13.58
CA PRO A 312 -19.10 2.14 13.13
C PRO A 312 -20.44 2.69 13.63
N LYS A 313 -20.42 3.89 14.21
CA LYS A 313 -21.66 4.60 14.57
C LYS A 313 -22.41 5.15 13.35
N LEU A 314 -21.67 5.49 12.29
CA LEU A 314 -22.24 5.81 10.98
C LEU A 314 -22.33 4.50 10.19
N SER A 315 -23.52 4.21 9.69
CA SER A 315 -23.81 3.00 8.89
C SER A 315 -24.16 3.38 7.45
N GLY A 316 -23.85 2.49 6.50
CA GLY A 316 -24.17 2.68 5.09
C GLY A 316 -23.20 3.54 4.27
N GLU A 317 -22.26 4.24 4.91
CA GLU A 317 -21.27 5.06 4.21
C GLU A 317 -19.89 5.05 4.89
N PRO A 318 -18.79 5.27 4.14
CA PRO A 318 -17.48 5.50 4.72
C PRO A 318 -17.44 6.75 5.60
N MET A 319 -16.67 6.70 6.68
CA MET A 319 -16.56 7.80 7.64
C MET A 319 -15.34 8.65 7.33
N LEU A 320 -15.54 9.97 7.25
CA LEU A 320 -14.46 10.92 7.01
C LEU A 320 -13.51 10.90 8.20
N GLN A 321 -12.21 10.92 7.92
CA GLN A 321 -11.15 10.91 8.90
C GLN A 321 -10.00 11.84 8.49
N PRO A 322 -9.17 12.31 9.43
CA PRO A 322 -8.09 13.26 9.15
C PRO A 322 -6.89 12.67 8.42
N TYR A 323 -6.63 11.37 8.58
CA TYR A 323 -5.35 10.77 8.23
C TYR A 323 -5.47 9.68 7.16
N TRP A 324 -4.33 9.40 6.54
CA TRP A 324 -4.16 8.41 5.48
C TRP A 324 -3.17 7.34 5.94
N ALA A 325 -3.43 6.08 5.59
CA ALA A 325 -2.56 4.94 5.87
C ALA A 325 -1.96 4.40 4.59
N ALA A 326 -0.70 3.96 4.68
CA ALA A 326 0.01 3.50 3.49
C ALA A 326 -0.28 2.04 3.10
N GLY A 327 -0.60 1.19 4.09
CA GLY A 327 -0.85 -0.24 3.90
C GLY A 327 -2.22 -0.58 3.30
N PHE A 328 -3.12 0.39 3.18
CA PHE A 328 -4.40 0.29 2.47
C PHE A 328 -4.87 1.67 2.01
N SER A 329 -4.96 1.88 0.70
CA SER A 329 -5.46 3.12 0.09
C SER A 329 -6.15 2.83 -1.24
N PHE A 330 -7.47 2.98 -1.27
CA PHE A 330 -8.30 2.83 -2.46
C PHE A 330 -8.82 4.18 -2.94
N SER A 331 -8.64 4.49 -4.22
CA SER A 331 -9.04 5.78 -4.80
C SER A 331 -9.18 5.72 -6.31
N ARG A 332 -9.72 6.78 -6.91
CA ARG A 332 -9.65 6.99 -8.36
C ARG A 332 -8.19 7.10 -8.81
N GLY A 333 -7.90 6.60 -10.01
CA GLY A 333 -6.52 6.49 -10.49
C GLY A 333 -5.76 7.82 -10.61
N HIS A 334 -6.47 8.95 -10.76
CA HIS A 334 -5.85 10.27 -10.76
C HIS A 334 -5.13 10.64 -9.43
N PHE A 335 -5.43 9.95 -8.31
CA PHE A 335 -4.67 10.12 -7.06
C PHE A 335 -3.19 9.76 -7.22
N VAL A 336 -2.88 8.63 -7.88
CA VAL A 336 -1.50 8.17 -8.11
C VAL A 336 -0.73 9.14 -8.99
N VAL A 337 -1.41 9.77 -9.95
CA VAL A 337 -0.82 10.74 -10.87
C VAL A 337 -0.53 12.08 -10.16
N ARG A 338 -1.51 12.60 -9.40
CA ARG A 338 -1.39 13.91 -8.73
C ARG A 338 -0.51 13.87 -7.48
N VAL A 339 -0.48 12.74 -6.78
CA VAL A 339 0.22 12.57 -5.50
C VAL A 339 1.19 11.38 -5.61
N PRO A 340 2.20 11.44 -6.50
CA PRO A 340 3.12 10.32 -6.67
C PRO A 340 4.03 10.15 -5.45
N TYR A 341 4.49 8.93 -5.21
CA TYR A 341 5.50 8.65 -4.19
C TYR A 341 6.83 9.37 -4.50
N ASP A 342 7.39 10.04 -3.48
CA ASP A 342 8.67 10.75 -3.59
C ASP A 342 9.83 9.74 -3.61
N CYS A 343 10.44 9.57 -4.80
CA CYS A 343 11.57 8.66 -5.00
C CYS A 343 12.81 9.06 -4.19
N CYS A 344 12.88 10.31 -3.70
CA CYS A 344 14.02 10.83 -2.93
C CYS A 344 13.93 10.55 -1.42
N LEU A 345 13.15 9.55 -0.99
CA LEU A 345 12.96 9.19 0.43
C LEU A 345 13.47 7.77 0.80
N PRO A 346 14.74 7.43 0.52
CA PRO A 346 15.29 6.12 0.87
C PRO A 346 15.27 5.88 2.39
N PHE A 347 14.96 4.64 2.76
CA PHE A 347 14.88 4.11 4.12
C PHE A 347 13.84 4.79 5.02
N VAL A 348 12.97 5.64 4.49
CA VAL A 348 11.82 6.16 5.24
C VAL A 348 10.72 5.10 5.26
N PHE A 349 10.18 4.85 6.45
CA PHE A 349 9.06 3.94 6.69
C PHE A 349 8.02 4.67 7.53
N GLN A 350 8.39 4.99 8.76
CA GLN A 350 7.62 5.91 9.59
C GLN A 350 7.79 7.33 9.05
N GLY A 351 6.67 7.98 8.69
CA GLY A 351 6.64 9.34 8.14
C GLY A 351 6.04 9.45 6.74
N GLU A 352 6.04 8.37 5.95
CA GLU A 352 5.43 8.40 4.60
C GLU A 352 3.94 8.77 4.65
N GLU A 353 3.25 8.36 5.72
CA GLU A 353 1.82 8.54 5.88
C GLU A 353 1.43 10.00 6.03
N ILE A 354 2.17 10.76 6.86
CA ILE A 354 1.93 12.20 6.97
C ILE A 354 2.36 12.93 5.70
N SER A 355 3.42 12.49 5.02
CA SER A 355 3.84 13.07 3.74
C SER A 355 2.75 12.94 2.68
N MET A 356 2.28 11.72 2.44
CA MET A 356 1.22 11.44 1.47
C MET A 356 -0.11 12.06 1.90
N GLY A 357 -0.46 12.01 3.19
CA GLY A 357 -1.69 12.57 3.72
C GLY A 357 -1.79 14.09 3.52
N VAL A 358 -0.75 14.85 3.87
CA VAL A 358 -0.71 16.31 3.73
C VAL A 358 -0.71 16.72 2.26
N ARG A 359 0.04 15.99 1.41
CA ARG A 359 0.07 16.23 -0.04
C ARG A 359 -1.29 15.92 -0.67
N GLY A 360 -1.87 14.75 -0.40
CA GLY A 360 -3.21 14.39 -0.86
C GLY A 360 -4.25 15.43 -0.44
N TRP A 361 -4.26 15.82 0.83
CA TRP A 361 -5.22 16.82 1.31
C TRP A 361 -5.05 18.17 0.60
N SER A 362 -3.83 18.65 0.40
CA SER A 362 -3.57 19.91 -0.34
C SER A 362 -3.86 19.86 -1.83
N HIS A 363 -3.90 18.66 -2.42
CA HIS A 363 -4.38 18.43 -3.78
C HIS A 363 -5.91 18.31 -3.88
N GLY A 364 -6.63 18.40 -2.75
CA GLY A 364 -8.10 18.38 -2.73
C GLY A 364 -8.72 17.04 -2.37
N TYR A 365 -7.92 16.05 -1.96
CA TYR A 365 -8.42 14.72 -1.59
C TYR A 365 -8.88 14.64 -0.14
N ASP A 366 -9.87 13.79 0.11
CA ASP A 366 -10.47 13.58 1.42
C ASP A 366 -10.34 12.11 1.82
N PHE A 367 -9.94 11.87 3.06
CA PHE A 367 -9.68 10.53 3.56
C PHE A 367 -10.89 9.99 4.32
N TYR A 368 -11.28 8.77 4.00
CA TYR A 368 -12.37 8.09 4.67
C TYR A 368 -11.88 6.73 5.13
N ALA A 369 -12.23 6.32 6.35
CA ALA A 369 -12.14 4.91 6.65
C ALA A 369 -13.37 4.16 6.09
N PRO A 370 -13.18 2.97 5.48
CA PRO A 370 -14.25 2.18 4.89
C PRO A 370 -15.42 1.95 5.83
N ALA A 371 -16.63 1.81 5.29
CA ALA A 371 -17.81 1.39 6.05
C ALA A 371 -17.64 -0.04 6.60
N SER A 372 -16.97 -0.91 5.84
CA SER A 372 -16.65 -2.30 6.21
C SER A 372 -15.31 -2.74 5.62
N SER A 373 -14.58 -3.59 6.34
CA SER A 373 -13.31 -4.17 5.88
C SER A 373 -13.51 -5.08 4.67
N VAL A 374 -12.72 -4.87 3.62
CA VAL A 374 -12.74 -5.67 2.37
C VAL A 374 -11.55 -6.61 2.24
N MET A 375 -10.58 -6.47 3.14
CA MET A 375 -9.42 -7.34 3.28
C MET A 375 -8.85 -7.19 4.69
N PHE A 376 -8.01 -8.14 5.08
CA PHE A 376 -7.40 -8.19 6.40
C PHE A 376 -5.89 -8.43 6.27
N HIS A 377 -5.15 -7.87 7.22
CA HIS A 377 -3.70 -7.86 7.21
C HIS A 377 -3.15 -8.85 8.23
N GLU A 378 -2.14 -9.63 7.85
CA GLU A 378 -1.47 -10.49 8.83
C GLU A 378 -0.33 -9.76 9.56
N TYR A 379 -0.61 -9.29 10.77
CA TYR A 379 0.40 -8.64 11.58
C TYR A 379 1.40 -9.63 12.16
N ALA A 380 2.70 -9.35 11.98
CA ALA A 380 3.77 -10.17 12.53
C ALA A 380 3.72 -10.28 14.07
N SER A 381 3.16 -9.29 14.76
CA SER A 381 2.95 -9.32 16.22
C SER A 381 1.98 -10.41 16.68
N HIS A 382 1.07 -10.84 15.81
CA HIS A 382 0.04 -11.86 16.11
C HIS A 382 0.28 -13.16 15.33
N SER A 383 1.26 -13.19 14.43
CA SER A 383 1.53 -14.33 13.57
C SER A 383 2.91 -14.93 13.78
N LYS A 384 2.95 -16.12 14.41
CA LYS A 384 4.20 -16.88 14.60
C LYS A 384 4.89 -17.22 13.27
N ARG A 385 4.12 -17.53 12.22
CA ARG A 385 4.66 -17.89 10.89
C ARG A 385 5.37 -16.74 10.19
N ARG A 386 5.11 -15.49 10.60
CA ARG A 386 5.77 -14.30 10.05
C ARG A 386 7.05 -13.90 10.79
N GLY A 387 7.42 -14.58 11.89
CA GLY A 387 8.59 -14.23 12.70
C GLY A 387 9.94 -14.29 11.96
N GLY A 388 10.03 -15.03 10.86
CA GLY A 388 11.25 -15.15 10.03
C GLY A 388 11.31 -14.23 8.81
N VAL A 389 10.26 -13.44 8.54
CA VAL A 389 10.20 -12.56 7.37
C VAL A 389 11.25 -11.47 7.50
N LYS A 390 12.03 -11.26 6.44
CA LYS A 390 13.14 -10.32 6.41
C LYS A 390 12.61 -8.91 6.22
N MET A 391 13.31 -7.95 6.80
CA MET A 391 12.95 -6.53 6.72
C MET A 391 14.04 -5.79 5.95
N PHE A 392 13.65 -4.83 5.12
CA PHE A 392 14.57 -4.05 4.27
C PHE A 392 15.64 -3.27 5.04
N TRP A 393 15.46 -3.09 6.35
CA TRP A 393 16.46 -2.53 7.26
C TRP A 393 17.80 -3.27 7.21
N GLU A 394 17.84 -4.53 6.75
CA GLU A 394 19.09 -5.26 6.53
C GLU A 394 20.00 -4.62 5.46
N ASN A 395 19.43 -3.79 4.58
CA ASN A 395 20.18 -3.05 3.56
C ASN A 395 20.69 -1.67 4.05
N GLN A 396 20.21 -1.20 5.21
CA GLN A 396 20.56 0.13 5.70
C GLN A 396 21.97 0.12 6.33
N ARG A 397 22.98 0.48 5.52
CA ARG A 397 24.38 0.57 5.95
C ARG A 397 24.72 1.94 6.54
N ASP A 398 24.15 3.00 5.97
CA ASP A 398 24.39 4.38 6.37
C ASP A 398 23.09 5.05 6.82
N ARG A 399 23.06 5.51 8.07
CA ARG A 399 21.89 6.19 8.65
C ARG A 399 21.78 7.65 8.20
N THR A 400 22.85 8.26 7.71
CA THR A 400 22.84 9.65 7.23
C THR A 400 21.92 9.81 6.01
N VAL A 401 21.83 8.77 5.17
CA VAL A 401 20.92 8.72 4.01
C VAL A 401 19.47 8.85 4.46
N GLN A 402 19.05 8.07 5.46
CA GLN A 402 17.70 8.17 6.02
C GLN A 402 17.48 9.52 6.71
N ALA A 403 18.48 10.04 7.42
CA ALA A 403 18.36 11.35 8.07
C ALA A 403 18.13 12.48 7.06
N ALA A 404 18.86 12.50 5.94
CA ALA A 404 18.66 13.46 4.86
C ALA A 404 17.28 13.32 4.20
N ALA A 405 16.84 12.08 3.96
CA ALA A 405 15.49 11.80 3.47
C ALA A 405 14.40 12.31 4.42
N MET A 406 14.57 12.11 5.73
CA MET A 406 13.64 12.64 6.74
C MET A 406 13.65 14.16 6.79
N GLN A 407 14.79 14.83 6.64
CA GLN A 407 14.86 16.30 6.56
C GLN A 407 14.09 16.82 5.35
N ARG A 408 14.26 16.19 4.18
CA ARG A 408 13.46 16.50 2.99
C ARG A 408 11.96 16.31 3.25
N LEU A 409 11.57 15.18 3.84
CA LEU A 409 10.16 14.90 4.17
C LEU A 409 9.57 15.97 5.10
N ILE A 410 10.29 16.31 6.17
CA ILE A 410 9.89 17.32 7.16
C ILE A 410 9.70 18.69 6.50
N ALA A 411 10.62 19.06 5.61
CA ALA A 411 10.57 20.29 4.84
C ALA A 411 9.36 20.32 3.89
N LEU A 412 9.22 19.31 3.01
CA LEU A 412 8.16 19.27 2.00
C LEU A 412 6.76 19.12 2.60
N ALA A 413 6.61 18.37 3.69
CA ALA A 413 5.34 18.26 4.40
C ALA A 413 5.04 19.50 5.27
N HIS A 414 5.95 20.46 5.39
CA HIS A 414 5.83 21.63 6.27
C HIS A 414 5.56 21.19 7.72
N LEU A 415 6.28 20.19 8.23
CA LEU A 415 6.10 19.71 9.61
C LEU A 415 6.65 20.68 10.65
N ARG A 416 7.40 21.70 10.22
CA ARG A 416 7.84 22.83 11.04
C ARG A 416 7.16 24.12 10.59
N PRO A 417 6.91 25.07 11.52
CA PRO A 417 6.36 26.37 11.15
C PRO A 417 7.41 27.26 10.46
N GLU A 418 8.69 27.11 10.80
CA GLU A 418 9.77 27.85 10.16
C GLU A 418 10.06 27.30 8.76
N GLN A 419 10.43 28.19 7.84
CA GLN A 419 10.98 27.74 6.56
C GLN A 419 12.36 27.11 6.78
N PRO A 420 12.65 25.98 6.11
CA PRO A 420 13.98 25.41 6.15
C PRO A 420 15.00 26.38 5.55
N PRO A 421 16.21 26.51 6.13
CA PRO A 421 17.29 27.28 5.51
C PRO A 421 17.56 26.82 4.07
N SER A 422 18.08 27.74 3.24
CA SER A 422 18.52 27.38 1.89
C SER A 422 19.56 26.25 1.95
N GLY A 423 19.36 25.21 1.13
CA GLY A 423 20.23 24.03 1.10
C GLY A 423 20.05 23.04 2.26
N ALA A 424 19.05 23.21 3.14
CA ALA A 424 18.81 22.29 4.26
C ALA A 424 18.36 20.88 3.82
N TYR A 425 17.90 20.73 2.57
CA TYR A 425 17.55 19.46 1.95
C TYR A 425 17.78 19.53 0.44
N ASP A 426 17.90 18.39 -0.23
CA ASP A 426 17.93 18.33 -1.70
C ASP A 426 16.57 18.81 -2.24
N GLY A 427 16.55 19.94 -2.95
CA GLY A 427 15.33 20.52 -3.53
C GLY A 427 14.93 19.95 -4.89
N ARG A 428 15.69 19.02 -5.47
CA ARG A 428 15.34 18.39 -6.75
C ARG A 428 13.93 17.79 -6.69
N LEU A 429 13.15 17.99 -7.74
CA LEU A 429 11.78 17.46 -7.86
C LEU A 429 10.83 17.91 -6.73
N ALA A 430 11.17 18.94 -5.95
CA ALA A 430 10.30 19.45 -4.88
C ALA A 430 8.95 19.95 -5.41
N GLU A 431 8.88 20.44 -6.66
CA GLU A 431 7.61 20.80 -7.29
C GLU A 431 6.72 19.57 -7.54
N ARG A 432 7.33 18.45 -7.96
CA ARG A 432 6.62 17.19 -8.24
C ARG A 432 6.15 16.49 -6.97
N TYR A 433 6.95 16.57 -5.91
CA TYR A 433 6.72 15.85 -4.64
C TYR A 433 6.32 16.76 -3.48
N GLY A 434 6.07 18.04 -3.77
CA GLY A 434 5.64 19.03 -2.80
C GLY A 434 4.14 18.94 -2.50
N ILE A 435 3.66 19.99 -1.85
CA ILE A 435 2.25 20.17 -1.47
C ILE A 435 1.43 20.73 -2.64
N GLY A 436 0.14 20.39 -2.66
CA GLY A 436 -0.80 20.92 -3.63
C GLY A 436 -1.20 22.38 -3.36
N ARG A 437 -1.89 22.98 -4.33
CA ARG A 437 -2.35 24.37 -4.28
C ARG A 437 -3.84 24.54 -4.02
N LYS A 438 -4.61 23.44 -3.90
CA LYS A 438 -6.07 23.49 -3.74
C LYS A 438 -6.49 23.84 -2.32
N ARG A 439 -5.66 23.53 -1.31
CA ARG A 439 -5.96 23.83 0.10
C ARG A 439 -4.71 24.28 0.86
N PRO A 440 -4.79 25.32 1.72
CA PRO A 440 -3.64 25.83 2.45
C PRO A 440 -3.22 24.87 3.57
N ILE A 441 -1.93 24.49 3.62
CA ILE A 441 -1.43 23.51 4.59
C ILE A 441 -1.53 23.96 6.06
N SER A 442 -1.49 25.27 6.32
CA SER A 442 -1.76 25.79 7.67
C SER A 442 -3.15 25.38 8.18
N LEU A 443 -4.14 25.28 7.28
CA LEU A 443 -5.50 24.88 7.59
C LEU A 443 -5.58 23.39 7.96
N PHE A 444 -4.84 22.51 7.28
CA PHE A 444 -4.73 21.08 7.65
C PHE A 444 -4.29 20.92 9.10
N TYR A 445 -3.16 21.55 9.46
CA TYR A 445 -2.60 21.43 10.80
C TYR A 445 -3.48 22.04 11.87
N ARG A 446 -4.15 23.16 11.58
CA ARG A 446 -5.12 23.80 12.48
C ARG A 446 -6.34 22.90 12.70
N LEU A 447 -7.00 22.47 11.62
CA LEU A 447 -8.21 21.65 11.67
C LEU A 447 -7.96 20.31 12.33
N PHE A 448 -6.79 19.70 12.14
CA PHE A 448 -6.49 18.42 12.78
C PHE A 448 -5.73 18.56 14.09
N GLN A 449 -5.73 19.77 14.68
CA GLN A 449 -5.20 20.07 16.01
C GLN A 449 -3.73 19.63 16.19
N ILE A 450 -2.92 19.84 15.16
CA ILE A 450 -1.48 19.56 15.13
C ILE A 450 -0.72 20.86 15.35
N ASP A 451 -0.22 21.05 16.56
CA ASP A 451 0.69 22.14 16.92
C ASP A 451 2.13 21.77 16.53
N ARG A 452 2.54 22.26 15.35
CA ARG A 452 3.88 22.05 14.80
C ARG A 452 4.99 22.73 15.59
N ALA A 453 4.70 23.84 16.28
CA ALA A 453 5.68 24.60 17.06
C ALA A 453 5.96 23.89 18.38
N ARG A 454 4.91 23.45 19.07
CA ARG A 454 5.01 22.71 20.35
C ARG A 454 5.25 21.21 20.17
N ARG A 455 5.27 20.70 18.93
CA ARG A 455 5.41 19.27 18.59
C ARG A 455 4.34 18.42 19.29
N ARG A 456 3.08 18.85 19.23
CA ARG A 456 1.94 18.15 19.84
C ARG A 456 0.82 17.98 18.83
N ALA A 457 0.14 16.84 18.89
CA ALA A 457 -1.10 16.61 18.17
C ALA A 457 -2.16 16.18 19.19
N GLN A 458 -3.35 16.78 19.11
CA GLN A 458 -4.45 16.40 19.98
C GLN A 458 -5.12 15.12 19.45
N PRO A 459 -5.53 14.19 20.32
CA PRO A 459 -6.34 13.05 19.90
C PRO A 459 -7.69 13.51 19.35
N LEU A 460 -8.06 13.09 18.13
CA LEU A 460 -9.34 13.42 17.49
C LEU A 460 -10.35 12.27 17.54
N CYS A 461 -10.03 11.18 18.23
CA CYS A 461 -10.78 9.94 18.12
C CYS A 461 -12.23 10.05 18.57
N GLU A 462 -12.53 10.84 19.59
CA GLU A 462 -13.90 11.08 20.03
C GLU A 462 -14.76 11.74 18.92
N LEU A 463 -14.19 12.72 18.22
CA LEU A 463 -14.84 13.48 17.16
C LEU A 463 -15.03 12.64 15.89
N VAL A 464 -14.03 11.81 15.55
CA VAL A 464 -14.11 10.92 14.39
C VAL A 464 -15.09 9.79 14.68
N ARG A 465 -14.93 9.07 15.80
CA ARG A 465 -15.77 7.89 16.10
C ARG A 465 -17.25 8.21 16.35
N SER A 466 -17.55 9.40 16.85
CA SER A 466 -18.93 9.88 17.01
C SER A 466 -19.60 10.24 15.68
N GLY A 467 -18.82 10.30 14.59
CA GLY A 467 -19.24 10.80 13.29
C GLY A 467 -19.41 12.32 13.26
N GLN A 468 -19.02 13.04 14.31
CA GLN A 468 -19.18 14.49 14.39
C GLN A 468 -18.31 15.22 13.36
N MET A 469 -17.05 14.80 13.20
CA MET A 469 -16.19 15.33 12.14
C MET A 469 -16.81 15.11 10.75
N HIS A 470 -17.30 13.89 10.49
CA HIS A 470 -17.91 13.58 9.21
C HIS A 470 -19.14 14.46 8.96
N ARG A 471 -20.09 14.55 9.90
CA ARG A 471 -21.27 15.40 9.75
C ARG A 471 -20.90 16.88 9.57
N ALA A 472 -19.96 17.40 10.36
CA ALA A 472 -19.54 18.78 10.25
C ALA A 472 -18.94 19.11 8.87
N PHE A 473 -18.17 18.20 8.28
CA PHE A 473 -17.38 18.51 7.08
C PHE A 473 -18.06 18.06 5.78
N VAL A 474 -18.84 16.98 5.80
CA VAL A 474 -19.47 16.42 4.58
C VAL A 474 -20.50 17.37 3.97
N HIS A 475 -21.11 18.26 4.75
CA HIS A 475 -22.01 19.31 4.24
C HIS A 475 -21.30 20.33 3.35
N HIS A 476 -19.97 20.41 3.43
CA HIS A 476 -19.15 21.25 2.56
C HIS A 476 -18.64 20.50 1.33
N LEU A 477 -19.10 19.27 1.07
CA LEU A 477 -18.80 18.58 -0.19
C LEU A 477 -19.30 19.44 -1.36
N ARG A 478 -18.40 19.71 -2.32
CA ARG A 478 -18.72 20.55 -3.47
C ARG A 478 -19.84 19.93 -4.32
N PRO A 479 -20.72 20.74 -4.95
CA PRO A 479 -21.81 20.22 -5.78
C PRO A 479 -21.36 19.36 -6.96
N ASP A 480 -20.13 19.56 -7.45
CA ASP A 480 -19.52 18.74 -8.51
C ASP A 480 -18.92 17.41 -8.00
N GLY A 481 -19.00 17.14 -6.69
CA GLY A 481 -18.45 15.97 -6.03
C GLY A 481 -16.92 15.96 -5.93
N ARG A 482 -16.22 17.05 -6.25
CA ARG A 482 -14.74 17.06 -6.33
C ARG A 482 -14.10 17.49 -5.03
N GLY A 483 -14.35 16.74 -3.97
CA GLY A 483 -13.79 16.98 -2.65
C GLY A 483 -14.47 18.09 -1.85
N ILE A 484 -14.23 18.10 -0.54
CA ILE A 484 -14.79 19.05 0.43
C ILE A 484 -14.18 20.44 0.23
N ASP A 485 -15.03 21.46 0.25
CA ASP A 485 -14.65 22.86 0.29
C ASP A 485 -14.31 23.30 1.72
N TYR A 486 -13.03 23.28 2.03
CA TYR A 486 -12.51 23.67 3.34
C TYR A 486 -12.49 25.19 3.57
N ASP A 487 -12.85 26.01 2.57
CA ASP A 487 -12.98 27.46 2.79
C ASP A 487 -14.09 27.78 3.78
N GLY A 488 -15.20 27.04 3.75
CA GLY A 488 -16.27 27.12 4.74
C GLY A 488 -15.88 26.63 6.14
N LEU A 489 -14.71 26.02 6.30
CA LEU A 489 -14.18 25.49 7.56
C LEU A 489 -13.01 26.32 8.12
N LYS A 490 -12.69 27.47 7.51
CA LYS A 490 -11.60 28.36 7.95
C LYS A 490 -11.78 28.87 9.38
N ASP A 491 -13.01 29.03 9.83
CA ASP A 491 -13.34 29.47 11.20
C ASP A 491 -13.84 28.34 12.09
N PHE A 492 -13.79 27.09 11.60
CA PHE A 492 -14.21 25.94 12.38
C PHE A 492 -13.33 25.77 13.63
N ASP A 493 -13.97 25.69 14.79
CA ASP A 493 -13.35 25.50 16.09
C ASP A 493 -13.97 24.28 16.79
N TRP A 494 -13.12 23.29 17.08
CA TRP A 494 -13.53 22.10 17.81
C TRP A 494 -14.03 22.40 19.23
N SER A 495 -13.56 23.48 19.86
CA SER A 495 -13.97 23.81 21.23
C SER A 495 -15.43 24.23 21.35
N GLN A 496 -16.04 24.65 20.23
CA GLN A 496 -17.44 25.06 20.13
C GLN A 496 -18.37 23.91 19.76
N GLN A 497 -17.83 22.71 19.52
CA GLN A 497 -18.60 21.54 19.14
C GLN A 497 -19.03 20.76 20.39
N PRO A 498 -20.22 20.12 20.43
CA PRO A 498 -20.61 19.25 21.53
C PRO A 498 -19.54 18.16 21.78
N GLY A 499 -19.00 18.07 23.00
CA GLY A 499 -17.85 17.18 23.34
C GLY A 499 -16.46 17.81 23.15
N GLY A 500 -16.37 19.01 22.56
CA GLY A 500 -15.12 19.73 22.28
C GLY A 500 -14.37 20.28 23.49
N THR A 501 -15.00 20.26 24.67
CA THR A 501 -14.45 20.80 25.92
C THR A 501 -13.89 19.73 26.87
N GLU A 502 -14.12 18.43 26.64
CA GLU A 502 -13.63 17.39 27.56
C GLU A 502 -12.09 17.27 27.59
N GLY A 503 -11.39 17.85 26.61
CA GLY A 503 -9.92 17.90 26.59
C GLY A 503 -9.26 19.07 27.35
N ARG A 504 -10.01 20.09 27.81
CA ARG A 504 -9.42 21.28 28.45
C ARG A 504 -9.38 21.24 29.98
N ALA A 505 -10.07 20.30 30.62
CA ALA A 505 -10.19 20.23 32.08
C ALA A 505 -9.76 18.89 32.68
N ALA A 506 -8.55 18.41 32.35
CA ALA A 506 -7.85 17.47 33.22
C ALA A 506 -6.34 17.53 32.96
N GLY A 507 -5.64 18.32 33.77
CA GLY A 507 -4.20 18.14 34.02
C GLY A 507 -3.92 16.83 34.76
N ARG A 508 -4.52 15.71 34.35
CA ARG A 508 -4.05 14.38 34.74
C ARG A 508 -2.90 14.05 33.80
N ARG A 509 -1.70 13.92 34.38
CA ARG A 509 -0.56 13.28 33.73
C ARG A 509 -1.09 12.05 32.97
N PRO A 510 -0.70 11.83 31.70
CA PRO A 510 -1.00 10.56 31.07
C PRO A 510 -0.46 9.48 31.99
N THR A 511 -1.36 8.67 32.55
CA THR A 511 -0.99 7.37 33.08
C THR A 511 -0.22 6.71 31.95
N ALA A 512 1.03 6.35 32.24
CA ALA A 512 1.93 5.74 31.29
C ALA A 512 1.15 4.72 30.45
N LEU A 513 1.27 4.80 29.11
CA LEU A 513 0.89 3.69 28.24
C LEU A 513 1.35 2.40 28.93
N PRO A 514 0.49 1.37 29.05
CA PRO A 514 0.94 0.11 29.64
C PRO A 514 2.21 -0.29 28.89
N ARG A 515 3.29 -0.47 29.65
CA ARG A 515 4.61 -0.87 29.16
C ARG A 515 4.49 -2.26 28.53
N LEU A 516 4.00 -2.35 27.30
CA LEU A 516 3.94 -3.59 26.53
C LEU A 516 5.06 -3.70 25.49
N HIS A 517 5.97 -2.71 25.41
CA HIS A 517 7.07 -2.76 24.44
C HIS A 517 8.48 -2.45 24.97
N ALA A 518 8.66 -2.26 26.29
CA ALA A 518 10.00 -2.11 26.87
C ALA A 518 10.71 -3.46 27.12
N ALA A 519 9.96 -4.53 27.38
CA ALA A 519 10.53 -5.86 27.65
C ALA A 519 11.16 -6.48 26.39
N SER A 520 10.59 -6.25 25.20
CA SER A 520 11.10 -6.81 23.94
C SER A 520 12.38 -6.11 23.48
N ALA A 521 12.50 -4.77 23.65
CA ALA A 521 13.72 -4.04 23.30
C ALA A 521 14.90 -4.37 24.24
N LEU A 522 14.61 -4.62 25.53
CA LEU A 522 15.65 -5.01 26.51
C LEU A 522 16.05 -6.49 26.37
N ALA A 523 15.12 -7.38 26.02
CA ALA A 523 15.40 -8.79 25.74
C ALA A 523 16.20 -8.97 24.43
N ILE A 524 15.94 -8.13 23.42
CA ILE A 524 16.74 -8.08 22.18
C ILE A 524 18.13 -7.52 22.49
N ARG A 525 18.26 -6.42 23.24
CA ARG A 525 19.58 -5.89 23.65
C ARG A 525 20.41 -6.88 24.49
N ARG A 526 19.79 -7.67 25.37
CA ARG A 526 20.48 -8.70 26.16
C ARG A 526 20.93 -9.91 25.33
N ARG A 527 20.15 -10.33 24.32
CA ARG A 527 20.55 -11.41 23.39
C ARG A 527 21.67 -11.01 22.44
N TYR A 528 21.77 -9.74 22.03
CA TYR A 528 22.91 -9.27 21.23
C TYR A 528 24.17 -9.02 22.05
N ALA A 529 24.05 -8.63 23.34
CA ALA A 529 25.20 -8.50 24.23
C ALA A 529 25.84 -9.86 24.61
N SER A 530 25.04 -10.93 24.78
CA SER A 530 25.58 -12.27 25.06
C SER A 530 26.22 -12.92 23.83
N ALA A 531 25.78 -12.58 22.61
CA ALA A 531 26.40 -13.05 21.37
C ALA A 531 27.77 -12.38 21.12
N ALA A 532 27.96 -11.13 21.57
CA ALA A 532 29.25 -10.43 21.47
C ALA A 532 30.30 -10.93 22.48
N GLN A 533 29.87 -11.49 23.62
CA GLN A 533 30.79 -12.05 24.63
C GLN A 533 31.21 -13.51 24.33
N GLY A 534 30.47 -14.23 23.46
CA GLY A 534 30.80 -15.59 23.03
C GLY A 534 31.78 -15.68 21.86
N LEU A 535 32.21 -14.56 21.28
CA LEU A 535 33.12 -14.49 20.12
C LEU A 535 34.53 -13.96 20.45
N VAL A 536 34.82 -13.76 21.75
CA VAL A 536 36.17 -13.45 22.26
C VAL A 536 36.78 -14.65 23.03
N ALA A 537 36.05 -15.76 23.10
CA ALA A 537 36.53 -17.01 23.69
C ALA A 537 36.23 -18.19 22.75
N LEU A 538 36.88 -18.19 21.58
CA LEU A 538 37.20 -19.35 20.75
C LEU A 538 38.27 -18.97 19.72
#